data_AF-A0A702DR18-F1
#
_entry.id   AF-A0A702DR18-F1
#
_cell.length_a   1.000
_cell.length_b   1.000
_cell.length_c   1.000
_cell.angle_alpha   90.00
_cell.angle_beta   90.00
_cell.angle_gamma   90.00
#
_symmetry.space_group_name_H-M   'P 1'
#
loop_
_entity.id
_entity.type
_entity.pdbx_description
1 polymer ?
#
loop_
_entity_poly.entity_id
_entity_poly.type
_entity_poly.pdbx_seq_one_letter_code
_entity_poly.pdbx_strand_id
1 'polypeptide(L)'
;MHVINQLACNSNTLSLHDIFKICQNTGVLRLVKTEEDEKYIRIIICGIYRIQKNKKNGKVSMWGYRLKDTERGIWYRRNTLPSNVHLFWSRRAAFDMGDWLKHAIKHIIKSLIESGVSIEDTMYLYRVRASNGKSAFTSTLIPFSVEMYSYDNDLFHPLGKTLPFNYPGNIKHMSKHRLLEEIEDKIYQRAHKVTGIDNEFNASKSLSKNIWMMVDKSIFKKYAKASHCSITHNSVRQAMFKDYLDFSKRIHIAENVDFGGLWPMVGRLRCQHKTGRFVLSGKTKELFEKLSFPCNLTYGDFRKLRHTRLSLVSALNDNRYESFRLITRLLHNPLIKRYPAKVIFWIIEYLESRWRCDKEDDIYRVCSKWLEYHCNLFKNIGFREHHLESRWETEKNFLCHAIDWLLDEEPLIHKNQQWPSFWRLSDEWTQRVRQNATAAIKEWKGTGIDWKAIDKGVTELVTFEGLCNEGQEMEHCVASYADWCASGQYLAISVSMENERATLGLSRTEHNITYQFDQMRGIHNQAVSRNMLNKGKHILKTINTILTKTDSV
;
A
#
# COMPACT_ATOMS: atom_id res chain seq x y z
N MET A 1 55.57 -32.77 -47.69
CA MET A 1 54.66 -33.88 -47.29
C MET A 1 54.60 -33.88 -45.77
N HIS A 2 53.63 -33.17 -45.18
CA HIS A 2 53.15 -33.39 -43.82
C HIS A 2 51.73 -32.85 -43.77
N VAL A 3 50.81 -33.79 -43.95
CA VAL A 3 49.39 -33.63 -43.68
C VAL A 3 49.27 -33.45 -42.17
N ILE A 4 48.98 -32.23 -41.72
CA ILE A 4 48.45 -32.02 -40.37
C ILE A 4 46.94 -32.04 -40.51
N ASN A 5 46.39 -33.13 -39.99
CA ASN A 5 44.98 -33.42 -39.86
C ASN A 5 44.19 -32.18 -39.49
N GLN A 6 43.16 -31.91 -40.31
CA GLN A 6 41.92 -31.29 -39.87
C GLN A 6 41.36 -32.10 -38.70
N LEU A 7 41.83 -31.80 -37.49
CA LEU A 7 41.08 -32.06 -36.28
C LEU A 7 39.87 -31.13 -36.36
N ALA A 8 38.70 -31.72 -36.60
CA ALA A 8 37.41 -31.09 -36.47
C ALA A 8 37.37 -30.32 -35.15
N CYS A 9 37.46 -28.99 -35.24
CA CYS A 9 37.09 -28.10 -34.16
C CYS A 9 35.57 -28.26 -34.04
N ASN A 10 35.11 -29.09 -33.11
CA ASN A 10 33.69 -29.11 -32.72
C ASN A 10 33.35 -27.67 -32.32
N SER A 11 32.64 -26.96 -33.19
CA SER A 11 32.23 -25.60 -32.95
C SER A 11 31.34 -25.58 -31.72
N ASN A 12 31.83 -25.02 -30.60
CA ASN A 12 31.06 -24.73 -29.38
C ASN A 12 30.03 -23.61 -29.67
N THR A 13 29.10 -23.89 -30.57
CA THR A 13 28.16 -22.93 -31.13
C THR A 13 26.77 -23.51 -31.08
N LEU A 14 25.81 -22.74 -30.59
CA LEU A 14 24.42 -23.15 -30.41
C LEU A 14 23.47 -22.19 -31.10
N SER A 15 22.40 -22.73 -31.69
CA SER A 15 21.28 -21.93 -32.15
C SER A 15 20.37 -21.50 -31.01
N LEU A 16 19.46 -20.55 -31.27
CA LEU A 16 18.39 -20.22 -30.32
C LEU A 16 17.45 -21.42 -30.06
N HIS A 17 17.34 -22.36 -31.01
CA HIS A 17 16.59 -23.59 -30.79
C HIS A 17 17.29 -24.51 -29.79
N ASP A 18 18.61 -24.66 -29.91
CA ASP A 18 19.40 -25.52 -29.02
C ASP A 18 19.39 -25.00 -27.58
N ILE A 19 19.51 -23.68 -27.39
CA ILE A 19 19.37 -23.06 -26.05
C ILE A 19 18.01 -23.39 -25.45
N PHE A 20 16.93 -23.28 -26.24
CA PHE A 20 15.60 -23.62 -25.77
C PHE A 20 15.49 -25.11 -25.38
N LYS A 21 16.11 -26.02 -26.14
CA LYS A 21 16.19 -27.44 -25.79
C LYS A 21 16.98 -27.68 -24.51
N ILE A 22 18.09 -26.98 -24.30
CA ILE A 22 18.85 -27.04 -23.04
C ILE A 22 18.00 -26.55 -21.86
N CYS A 23 17.24 -25.46 -22.03
CA CYS A 23 16.28 -25.01 -21.01
C CYS A 23 15.25 -26.10 -20.69
N GLN A 24 14.70 -26.76 -21.71
CA GLN A 24 13.76 -27.87 -21.53
C GLN A 24 14.39 -29.04 -20.75
N ASN A 25 15.59 -29.48 -21.16
CA ASN A 25 16.30 -30.62 -20.56
C ASN A 25 16.76 -30.34 -19.12
N THR A 26 17.14 -29.09 -18.83
CA THR A 26 17.50 -28.66 -17.46
C THR A 26 16.26 -28.49 -16.56
N GLY A 27 15.05 -28.59 -17.12
CA GLY A 27 13.80 -28.47 -16.38
C GLY A 27 13.36 -27.04 -16.12
N VAL A 28 13.84 -26.06 -16.89
CA VAL A 28 13.43 -24.64 -16.78
C VAL A 28 11.92 -24.47 -16.91
N LEU A 29 11.31 -25.24 -17.81
CA LEU A 29 9.87 -25.21 -18.04
C LEU A 29 9.06 -25.86 -16.90
N ARG A 30 9.71 -26.62 -16.01
CA ARG A 30 9.09 -27.12 -14.79
C ARG A 30 9.27 -26.09 -13.68
N LEU A 31 8.32 -25.16 -13.63
CA LEU A 31 8.39 -23.96 -12.81
C LEU A 31 8.59 -24.22 -11.31
N VAL A 32 7.95 -25.25 -10.75
CA VAL A 32 8.11 -25.64 -9.33
C VAL A 32 8.12 -27.16 -9.19
N LYS A 33 9.10 -27.69 -8.46
CA LYS A 33 9.20 -29.10 -8.08
C LYS A 33 9.61 -29.21 -6.62
N THR A 34 9.00 -30.15 -5.90
CA THR A 34 9.46 -30.53 -4.55
C THR A 34 10.15 -31.89 -4.63
N GLU A 35 11.25 -32.02 -3.91
CA GLU A 35 11.97 -33.29 -3.74
C GLU A 35 12.32 -33.47 -2.27
N GLU A 36 12.33 -34.72 -1.82
CA GLU A 36 12.64 -35.06 -0.43
C GLU A 36 13.48 -36.33 -0.41
N ASP A 37 14.59 -36.30 0.33
CA ASP A 37 15.38 -37.48 0.66
C ASP A 37 15.52 -37.61 2.18
N GLU A 38 16.26 -38.59 2.66
CA GLU A 38 16.47 -38.82 4.10
C GLU A 38 17.03 -37.60 4.85
N LYS A 39 17.81 -36.75 4.17
CA LYS A 39 18.59 -35.67 4.79
C LYS A 39 18.01 -34.28 4.53
N TYR A 40 17.30 -34.08 3.43
CA TYR A 40 16.90 -32.79 2.93
C TYR A 40 15.50 -32.77 2.32
N ILE A 41 14.83 -31.64 2.51
CA ILE A 41 13.64 -31.24 1.73
C ILE A 41 14.11 -30.13 0.77
N ARG A 42 13.71 -30.21 -0.50
CA ARG A 42 14.11 -29.29 -1.56
C ARG A 42 12.89 -28.76 -2.31
N ILE A 43 12.88 -27.46 -2.56
CA ILE A 43 11.99 -26.83 -3.54
C ILE A 43 12.88 -26.32 -4.66
N ILE A 44 12.67 -26.81 -5.87
CA ILE A 44 13.35 -26.42 -7.09
C ILE A 44 12.43 -25.50 -7.87
N ILE A 45 12.93 -24.34 -8.28
CA ILE A 45 12.21 -23.29 -9.00
C ILE A 45 12.85 -23.17 -10.39
N CYS A 46 12.05 -23.40 -11.42
CA CYS A 46 12.43 -23.41 -12.84
C CYS A 46 13.67 -24.27 -13.10
N GLY A 47 13.84 -25.42 -12.45
CA GLY A 47 15.03 -26.30 -12.59
C GLY A 47 16.37 -25.71 -12.11
N ILE A 48 16.49 -24.39 -11.97
CA ILE A 48 17.75 -23.66 -11.81
C ILE A 48 17.99 -23.22 -10.37
N TYR A 49 16.95 -22.88 -9.63
CA TYR A 49 17.10 -22.38 -8.27
C TYR A 49 16.57 -23.39 -7.28
N ARG A 50 17.22 -23.52 -6.13
CA ARG A 50 16.84 -24.50 -5.12
C ARG A 50 16.88 -23.90 -3.72
N ILE A 51 15.78 -24.07 -3.00
CA ILE A 51 15.67 -23.83 -1.56
C ILE A 51 15.73 -25.19 -0.87
N GLN A 52 16.70 -25.38 0.01
CA GLN A 52 16.96 -26.67 0.65
C GLN A 52 16.98 -26.53 2.17
N LYS A 53 16.18 -27.32 2.87
CA LYS A 53 16.16 -27.44 4.32
C LYS A 53 16.78 -28.77 4.75
N ASN A 54 17.73 -28.72 5.66
CA ASN A 54 18.27 -29.90 6.32
C ASN A 54 17.29 -30.41 7.38
N LYS A 55 16.91 -31.68 7.33
CA LYS A 55 15.92 -32.28 8.24
C LYS A 55 16.43 -32.39 9.68
N LYS A 56 17.73 -32.62 9.88
CA LYS A 56 18.36 -32.80 11.21
C LYS A 56 18.43 -31.49 12.01
N ASN A 57 18.81 -30.38 11.38
CA ASN A 57 19.04 -29.11 12.08
C ASN A 57 18.13 -27.95 11.63
N GLY A 58 17.19 -28.21 10.72
CA GLY A 58 16.25 -27.21 10.21
C GLY A 58 16.88 -26.10 9.35
N LYS A 59 18.20 -26.12 9.11
CA LYS A 59 18.91 -25.03 8.43
C LYS A 59 18.50 -24.96 6.96
N VAL A 60 18.06 -23.78 6.55
CA VAL A 60 17.70 -23.47 5.16
C VAL A 60 18.90 -22.87 4.42
N SER A 61 19.08 -23.31 3.17
CA SER A 61 20.12 -22.83 2.25
C SER A 61 19.54 -22.62 0.86
N MET A 62 20.12 -21.69 0.10
CA MET A 62 19.72 -21.35 -1.26
C MET A 62 20.84 -21.75 -2.22
N TRP A 63 20.47 -22.23 -3.40
CA TRP A 63 21.39 -22.76 -4.40
C TRP A 63 20.96 -22.34 -5.81
N GLY A 64 21.93 -22.24 -6.72
CA GLY A 64 21.70 -22.11 -8.16
C GLY A 64 22.37 -23.26 -8.90
N TYR A 65 21.87 -23.58 -10.09
CA TYR A 65 22.45 -24.57 -10.98
C TYR A 65 23.18 -23.86 -12.12
N ARG A 66 24.48 -24.12 -12.25
CA ARG A 66 25.34 -23.56 -13.29
C ARG A 66 25.76 -24.68 -14.24
N LEU A 67 25.53 -24.49 -15.54
CA LEU A 67 26.03 -25.39 -16.57
C LEU A 67 27.56 -25.29 -16.67
N LYS A 68 28.22 -26.44 -16.83
CA LYS A 68 29.65 -26.56 -17.14
C LYS A 68 29.88 -26.80 -18.63
N ASP A 69 28.92 -27.46 -19.26
CA ASP A 69 28.85 -27.76 -20.67
C ASP A 69 27.36 -27.81 -21.08
N THR A 70 27.06 -28.24 -22.30
CA THR A 70 25.69 -28.27 -22.83
C THR A 70 24.77 -29.30 -22.17
N GLU A 71 25.32 -30.25 -21.41
CA GLU A 71 24.57 -31.38 -20.84
C GLU A 71 24.64 -31.47 -19.31
N ARG A 72 25.73 -30.97 -18.72
CA ARG A 72 26.04 -31.14 -17.29
C ARG A 72 26.22 -29.79 -16.61
N GLY A 73 25.82 -29.76 -15.36
CA GLY A 73 25.97 -28.60 -14.49
C GLY A 73 26.12 -28.98 -13.03
N ILE A 74 26.45 -27.99 -12.22
CA ILE A 74 26.68 -28.13 -10.79
C ILE A 74 25.83 -27.17 -9.97
N TRP A 75 25.37 -27.65 -8.82
CA TRP A 75 24.72 -26.80 -7.83
C TRP A 75 25.77 -26.03 -7.04
N TYR A 76 25.63 -24.71 -6.96
CA TYR A 76 26.46 -23.83 -6.14
C TYR A 76 25.62 -23.04 -5.14
N ARG A 77 26.21 -22.70 -4.00
CA ARG A 77 25.50 -22.02 -2.91
C ARG A 77 25.30 -20.54 -3.24
N ARG A 78 24.13 -20.02 -2.87
CA ARG A 78 23.75 -18.60 -3.03
C ARG A 78 23.36 -17.99 -1.69
N ASN A 79 23.60 -16.68 -1.58
CA ASN A 79 23.18 -15.90 -0.41
C ASN A 79 21.76 -15.35 -0.58
N THR A 80 21.30 -15.17 -1.81
CA THR A 80 19.98 -14.63 -2.16
C THR A 80 19.39 -15.32 -3.38
N LEU A 81 18.06 -15.23 -3.49
CA LEU A 81 17.28 -15.63 -4.65
C LEU A 81 17.10 -14.43 -5.59
N PRO A 82 16.98 -14.65 -6.91
CA PRO A 82 16.85 -13.57 -7.89
C PRO A 82 15.47 -12.93 -7.92
N SER A 83 14.43 -13.62 -7.42
CA SER A 83 13.07 -13.10 -7.37
C SER A 83 12.43 -13.39 -6.00
N ASN A 84 11.27 -12.78 -5.80
CA ASN A 84 10.49 -12.81 -4.58
C ASN A 84 9.80 -14.17 -4.40
N VAL A 85 9.67 -14.58 -3.12
CA VAL A 85 8.89 -15.76 -2.73
C VAL A 85 7.93 -15.35 -1.63
N HIS A 86 6.63 -15.39 -1.93
CA HIS A 86 5.58 -15.05 -0.98
C HIS A 86 5.26 -16.25 -0.09
N LEU A 87 5.14 -16.00 1.22
CA LEU A 87 4.70 -17.03 2.17
C LEU A 87 3.22 -17.37 2.01
N PHE A 88 2.42 -16.44 1.49
CA PHE A 88 1.01 -16.66 1.19
C PHE A 88 0.75 -16.35 -0.27
N TRP A 89 -0.14 -17.13 -0.89
CA TRP A 89 -0.50 -16.89 -2.26
C TRP A 89 -1.33 -15.61 -2.40
N SER A 90 -1.06 -14.84 -3.44
CA SER A 90 -1.83 -13.67 -3.88
C SER A 90 -1.76 -13.55 -5.40
N ARG A 91 -2.63 -12.75 -6.03
CA ARG A 91 -2.51 -12.47 -7.46
C ARG A 91 -1.14 -11.85 -7.81
N ARG A 92 -0.59 -11.02 -6.92
CA ARG A 92 0.76 -10.44 -7.09
C ARG A 92 1.85 -11.50 -7.15
N ALA A 93 1.72 -12.58 -6.36
CA ALA A 93 2.67 -13.70 -6.37
C ALA A 93 2.67 -14.49 -7.68
N ALA A 94 1.62 -14.38 -8.52
CA ALA A 94 1.59 -15.04 -9.82
C ALA A 94 2.51 -14.34 -10.83
N PHE A 95 2.51 -12.99 -10.86
CA PHE A 95 3.40 -12.21 -11.73
C PHE A 95 4.89 -12.52 -11.49
N ASP A 96 5.27 -12.77 -10.24
CA ASP A 96 6.66 -13.12 -9.90
C ASP A 96 7.14 -14.43 -10.55
N MET A 97 6.25 -15.35 -10.98
CA MET A 97 6.64 -16.59 -11.65
C MET A 97 7.18 -16.36 -13.06
N GLY A 98 6.62 -15.40 -13.79
CA GLY A 98 7.19 -14.96 -15.07
C GLY A 98 8.61 -14.42 -14.88
N ASP A 99 8.85 -13.66 -13.80
CA ASP A 99 10.18 -13.17 -13.45
C ASP A 99 11.14 -14.30 -13.08
N TRP A 100 10.67 -15.33 -12.36
CA TRP A 100 11.46 -16.54 -12.08
C TRP A 100 11.92 -17.23 -13.37
N LEU A 101 11.02 -17.38 -14.34
CA LEU A 101 11.32 -17.98 -15.64
C LEU A 101 12.35 -17.15 -16.41
N LYS A 102 12.18 -15.82 -16.47
CA LYS A 102 13.15 -14.90 -17.07
C LYS A 102 14.52 -15.07 -16.42
N HIS A 103 14.62 -14.95 -15.10
CA HIS A 103 15.89 -15.10 -14.38
C HIS A 103 16.56 -16.46 -14.64
N ALA A 104 15.80 -17.55 -14.70
CA ALA A 104 16.34 -18.87 -15.00
C ALA A 104 16.95 -18.95 -16.41
N ILE A 105 16.27 -18.38 -17.41
CA ILE A 105 16.76 -18.31 -18.80
C ILE A 105 18.02 -17.46 -18.89
N LYS A 106 18.02 -16.26 -18.31
CA LYS A 106 19.22 -15.40 -18.23
C LYS A 106 20.38 -16.14 -17.58
N HIS A 107 20.11 -16.91 -16.52
CA HIS A 107 21.14 -17.69 -15.83
C HIS A 107 21.72 -18.82 -16.67
N ILE A 108 20.89 -19.53 -17.44
CA ILE A 108 21.33 -20.59 -18.36
C ILE A 108 22.19 -20.01 -19.48
N ILE A 109 21.72 -18.97 -20.16
CA ILE A 109 22.46 -18.30 -21.23
C ILE A 109 23.82 -17.84 -20.71
N LYS A 110 23.84 -17.14 -19.57
CA LYS A 110 25.08 -16.71 -18.93
C LYS A 110 26.02 -17.87 -18.62
N SER A 111 25.51 -18.97 -18.08
CA SER A 111 26.34 -20.14 -17.75
C SER A 111 26.96 -20.78 -18.99
N LEU A 112 26.23 -20.87 -20.10
CA LEU A 112 26.72 -21.40 -21.38
C LEU A 112 27.85 -20.53 -21.94
N ILE A 113 27.66 -19.21 -21.94
CA ILE A 113 28.70 -18.28 -22.40
C ILE A 113 29.95 -18.37 -21.52
N GLU A 114 29.79 -18.44 -20.20
CA GLU A 114 30.89 -18.64 -19.26
C GLU A 114 31.62 -19.98 -19.47
N SER A 115 30.95 -21.01 -20.01
CA SER A 115 31.57 -22.26 -20.44
C SER A 115 32.24 -22.22 -21.82
N GLY A 116 32.28 -21.06 -22.47
CA GLY A 116 32.92 -20.88 -23.79
C GLY A 116 32.03 -21.25 -24.97
N VAL A 117 30.70 -21.32 -24.79
CA VAL A 117 29.73 -21.53 -25.87
C VAL A 117 29.34 -20.19 -26.48
N SER A 118 29.30 -20.13 -27.81
CA SER A 118 28.75 -19.01 -28.57
C SER A 118 27.36 -19.31 -29.10
N ILE A 119 26.58 -18.26 -29.37
CA ILE A 119 25.20 -18.36 -29.84
C ILE A 119 25.14 -17.78 -31.25
N GLU A 120 24.67 -18.57 -32.22
CA GLU A 120 24.54 -18.15 -33.61
C GLU A 120 23.13 -18.38 -34.13
N ASP A 121 22.56 -17.36 -34.77
CA ASP A 121 21.30 -17.45 -35.50
C ASP A 121 21.21 -16.25 -36.46
N THR A 122 20.03 -15.98 -36.98
CA THR A 122 19.74 -14.89 -37.92
C THR A 122 18.84 -13.83 -37.30
N MET A 123 19.07 -12.57 -37.70
CA MET A 123 18.30 -11.39 -37.32
C MET A 123 17.68 -10.73 -38.54
N TYR A 124 16.55 -10.06 -38.34
CA TYR A 124 15.91 -9.24 -39.36
C TYR A 124 16.61 -7.89 -39.48
N LEU A 125 16.82 -7.42 -40.71
CA LEU A 125 17.41 -6.12 -41.00
C LEU A 125 16.33 -5.13 -41.46
N TYR A 126 16.31 -3.96 -40.80
CA TYR A 126 15.42 -2.86 -41.11
C TYR A 126 16.22 -1.63 -41.52
N ARG A 127 15.64 -0.86 -42.44
CA ARG A 127 16.09 0.50 -42.73
C ARG A 127 15.19 1.47 -41.97
N VAL A 128 15.82 2.32 -41.16
CA VAL A 128 15.18 3.40 -40.41
C VAL A 128 15.46 4.71 -41.13
N ARG A 129 14.43 5.46 -41.48
CA ARG A 129 14.59 6.80 -42.06
C ARG A 129 14.23 7.84 -41.00
N ALA A 130 15.23 8.58 -40.54
CA ALA A 130 15.03 9.67 -39.60
C ALA A 130 14.32 10.84 -40.29
N SER A 131 13.59 11.64 -39.51
CA SER A 131 12.92 12.88 -39.96
C SER A 131 13.86 13.87 -40.68
N ASN A 132 15.15 13.85 -40.37
CA ASN A 132 16.20 14.63 -41.05
C ASN A 132 16.65 14.07 -42.42
N GLY A 133 15.98 13.03 -42.94
CA GLY A 133 16.27 12.40 -44.23
C GLY A 133 17.40 11.37 -44.24
N LYS A 134 18.17 11.23 -43.15
CA LYS A 134 19.25 10.23 -43.05
C LYS A 134 18.67 8.83 -42.86
N SER A 135 19.26 7.85 -43.54
CA SER A 135 18.91 6.44 -43.39
C SER A 135 19.95 5.73 -42.51
N ALA A 136 19.48 4.99 -41.51
CA ALA A 136 20.29 4.10 -40.70
C ALA A 136 19.77 2.66 -40.83
N PHE A 137 20.62 1.69 -40.53
CA PHE A 137 20.23 0.29 -40.44
C PHE A 137 20.13 -0.12 -38.98
N THR A 138 19.09 -0.90 -38.66
CA THR A 138 18.94 -1.55 -37.36
C THR A 138 18.61 -3.03 -37.56
N SER A 139 19.17 -3.90 -36.74
CA SER A 139 18.85 -5.32 -36.74
C SER A 139 17.98 -5.67 -35.52
N THR A 140 17.17 -6.73 -35.60
CA THR A 140 16.43 -7.27 -34.44
C THR A 140 16.10 -8.76 -34.61
N LEU A 141 16.02 -9.49 -33.49
CA LEU A 141 15.47 -10.84 -33.40
C LEU A 141 13.94 -10.86 -33.27
N ILE A 142 13.33 -9.71 -32.98
CA ILE A 142 11.95 -9.53 -32.57
C ILE A 142 11.28 -8.49 -33.49
N PRO A 143 10.69 -8.90 -34.62
CA PRO A 143 10.11 -8.00 -35.63
C PRO A 143 9.16 -6.93 -35.07
N PHE A 144 8.27 -7.31 -34.14
CA PHE A 144 7.29 -6.39 -33.54
C PHE A 144 7.91 -5.30 -32.65
N SER A 145 9.15 -5.49 -32.15
CA SER A 145 9.80 -4.49 -31.29
C SER A 145 10.09 -3.20 -32.04
N VAL A 146 10.24 -3.26 -33.36
CA VAL A 146 10.52 -2.13 -34.24
C VAL A 146 9.35 -1.14 -34.28
N GLU A 147 8.12 -1.62 -34.21
CA GLU A 147 6.91 -0.79 -34.15
C GLU A 147 6.80 -0.02 -32.82
N MET A 148 7.28 -0.64 -31.72
CA MET A 148 7.19 -0.11 -30.36
C MET A 148 8.22 1.00 -30.07
N TYR A 149 9.31 1.07 -30.84
CA TYR A 149 10.33 2.14 -30.77
C TYR A 149 10.06 3.31 -31.74
N SER A 150 8.82 3.43 -32.24
CA SER A 150 8.40 4.61 -33.00
C SER A 150 8.38 5.85 -32.08
N TYR A 151 9.52 6.52 -31.99
CA TYR A 151 9.54 7.92 -31.59
C TYR A 151 9.08 8.76 -32.79
N ASP A 152 8.22 9.74 -32.53
CA ASP A 152 7.52 10.58 -33.50
C ASP A 152 8.22 10.73 -34.87
N ASN A 153 7.59 10.17 -35.92
CA ASN A 153 7.88 10.32 -37.36
C ASN A 153 8.95 9.43 -38.02
N ASP A 154 9.57 8.46 -37.33
CA ASP A 154 10.52 7.54 -37.99
C ASP A 154 9.79 6.44 -38.80
N LEU A 155 10.07 6.36 -40.12
CA LEU A 155 9.55 5.30 -40.99
C LEU A 155 10.49 4.09 -41.01
N PHE A 156 9.95 2.92 -40.68
CA PHE A 156 10.66 1.64 -40.70
C PHE A 156 10.26 0.82 -41.93
N HIS A 157 11.25 0.42 -42.74
CA HIS A 157 11.03 -0.46 -43.88
C HIS A 157 11.71 -1.81 -43.65
N PRO A 158 10.94 -2.92 -43.53
CA PRO A 158 11.52 -4.26 -43.53
C PRO A 158 12.20 -4.49 -44.88
N LEU A 159 13.47 -4.90 -44.85
CA LEU A 159 14.22 -5.11 -46.10
C LEU A 159 14.06 -6.53 -46.68
N GLY A 160 13.31 -7.41 -46.01
CA GLY A 160 13.23 -8.83 -46.35
C GLY A 160 14.56 -9.58 -46.25
N LYS A 161 15.60 -8.94 -45.69
CA LYS A 161 16.96 -9.49 -45.55
C LYS A 161 17.22 -9.89 -44.11
N THR A 162 17.94 -11.00 -43.95
CA THR A 162 18.46 -11.45 -42.65
C THR A 162 19.97 -11.25 -42.58
N LEU A 163 20.48 -11.07 -41.36
CA LEU A 163 21.91 -11.00 -41.06
C LEU A 163 22.26 -12.07 -40.01
N PRO A 164 23.35 -12.83 -40.20
CA PRO A 164 23.84 -13.72 -39.16
C PRO A 164 24.43 -12.91 -38.01
N PHE A 165 24.33 -13.45 -36.79
CA PHE A 165 25.08 -12.96 -35.64
C PHE A 165 25.80 -14.11 -34.94
N ASN A 166 26.87 -13.78 -34.23
CA ASN A 166 27.50 -14.66 -33.24
C ASN A 166 27.63 -13.86 -31.93
N TYR A 167 27.05 -14.36 -30.85
CA TYR A 167 27.16 -13.78 -29.51
C TYR A 167 28.04 -14.67 -28.62
N PRO A 168 29.03 -14.14 -27.86
CA PRO A 168 29.32 -12.72 -27.61
C PRO A 168 30.20 -12.04 -28.68
N GLY A 169 30.42 -12.70 -29.82
CA GLY A 169 31.22 -12.24 -30.95
C GLY A 169 30.61 -11.08 -31.76
N ASN A 170 30.75 -11.14 -33.09
CA ASN A 170 30.46 -10.03 -34.00
C ASN A 170 28.95 -9.72 -34.10
N ILE A 171 28.62 -8.43 -33.97
CA ILE A 171 27.26 -7.89 -34.10
C ILE A 171 27.30 -6.65 -34.98
N LYS A 172 26.50 -6.66 -36.06
CA LYS A 172 26.30 -5.49 -36.92
C LYS A 172 24.97 -4.83 -36.57
N HIS A 173 24.94 -3.50 -36.55
CA HIS A 173 23.72 -2.68 -36.41
C HIS A 173 22.91 -2.88 -35.10
N MET A 174 23.55 -3.46 -34.07
CA MET A 174 23.00 -3.63 -32.71
C MET A 174 24.15 -3.71 -31.69
N SER A 175 23.91 -3.28 -30.44
CA SER A 175 24.86 -3.45 -29.34
C SER A 175 24.83 -4.86 -28.74
N LYS A 176 25.95 -5.30 -28.12
CA LYS A 176 26.01 -6.59 -27.41
C LYS A 176 24.95 -6.73 -26.32
N HIS A 177 24.72 -5.66 -25.57
CA HIS A 177 23.71 -5.62 -24.51
C HIS A 177 22.31 -5.87 -25.07
N ARG A 178 21.92 -5.11 -26.10
CA ARG A 178 20.60 -5.24 -26.72
C ARG A 178 20.40 -6.62 -27.35
N LEU A 179 21.45 -7.18 -27.97
CA LEU A 179 21.37 -8.53 -28.53
C LEU A 179 21.13 -9.57 -27.43
N LEU A 180 21.84 -9.48 -26.31
CA LEU A 180 21.62 -10.38 -25.18
C LEU A 180 20.17 -10.30 -24.68
N GLU A 181 19.64 -9.09 -24.51
CA GLU A 181 18.24 -8.89 -24.09
C GLU A 181 17.27 -9.52 -25.08
N GLU A 182 17.45 -9.30 -26.38
CA GLU A 182 16.58 -9.88 -27.40
C GLU A 182 16.71 -11.42 -27.51
N ILE A 183 17.90 -11.98 -27.26
CA ILE A 183 18.11 -13.44 -27.14
C ILE A 183 17.31 -13.96 -25.93
N GLU A 184 17.49 -13.36 -24.76
CA GLU A 184 16.82 -13.72 -23.51
C GLU A 184 15.29 -13.67 -23.68
N ASP A 185 14.78 -12.59 -24.27
CA ASP A 185 13.35 -12.40 -24.52
C ASP A 185 12.81 -13.40 -25.54
N LYS A 186 13.54 -13.69 -26.62
CA LYS A 186 13.09 -14.68 -27.62
C LYS A 186 13.00 -16.09 -27.05
N ILE A 187 13.94 -16.48 -26.19
CA ILE A 187 13.87 -17.76 -25.47
C ILE A 187 12.72 -17.73 -24.44
N TYR A 188 12.56 -16.63 -23.70
CA TYR A 188 11.45 -16.45 -22.76
C TYR A 188 10.08 -16.56 -23.44
N GLN A 189 9.87 -15.91 -24.59
CA GLN A 189 8.61 -15.98 -25.33
C GLN A 189 8.30 -17.41 -25.79
N ARG A 190 9.32 -18.19 -26.20
CA ARG A 190 9.14 -19.61 -26.51
C ARG A 190 8.78 -20.42 -25.27
N ALA A 191 9.47 -20.21 -24.16
CA ALA A 191 9.19 -20.88 -22.89
C ALA A 191 7.79 -20.55 -22.37
N HIS A 192 7.41 -19.27 -22.39
CA HIS A 192 6.11 -18.77 -21.96
C HIS A 192 4.97 -19.35 -22.81
N LYS A 193 5.15 -19.53 -24.12
CA LYS A 193 4.17 -20.23 -24.98
C LYS A 193 3.94 -21.68 -24.57
N VAL A 194 4.97 -22.37 -24.08
CA VAL A 194 4.87 -23.76 -23.63
C VAL A 194 4.32 -23.87 -22.21
N THR A 195 4.74 -22.99 -21.31
CA THR A 195 4.25 -22.99 -19.93
C THR A 195 2.82 -22.47 -19.87
N GLY A 196 2.54 -21.32 -20.46
CA GLY A 196 1.25 -20.66 -20.40
C GLY A 196 0.93 -20.05 -19.04
N ILE A 197 -0.01 -19.11 -19.04
CA ILE A 197 -0.40 -18.31 -17.86
C ILE A 197 -0.95 -19.20 -16.74
N ASP A 198 -1.82 -20.16 -17.06
CA ASP A 198 -2.45 -21.03 -16.05
C ASP A 198 -1.42 -21.84 -15.24
N ASN A 199 -0.35 -22.32 -15.90
CA ASN A 199 0.71 -23.02 -15.21
C ASN A 199 1.55 -22.09 -14.33
N GLU A 200 1.75 -20.82 -14.69
CA GLU A 200 2.39 -19.85 -13.81
C GLU A 200 1.56 -19.59 -12.55
N PHE A 201 0.23 -19.45 -12.69
CA PHE A 201 -0.68 -19.32 -11.55
C PHE A 201 -0.64 -20.55 -10.64
N ASN A 202 -0.71 -21.75 -11.21
CA ASN A 202 -0.66 -22.99 -10.44
C ASN A 202 0.72 -23.22 -9.81
N ALA A 203 1.80 -22.88 -10.50
CA ALA A 203 3.16 -22.92 -9.97
C ALA A 203 3.32 -21.94 -8.80
N SER A 204 2.79 -20.72 -8.90
CA SER A 204 2.80 -19.75 -7.81
C SER A 204 2.07 -20.26 -6.57
N LYS A 205 0.86 -20.83 -6.73
CA LYS A 205 0.13 -21.49 -5.63
C LYS A 205 0.94 -22.62 -5.01
N SER A 206 1.53 -23.46 -5.85
CA SER A 206 2.38 -24.58 -5.43
C SER A 206 3.61 -24.08 -4.66
N LEU A 207 4.29 -23.03 -5.12
CA LEU A 207 5.44 -22.45 -4.44
C LEU A 207 5.06 -21.90 -3.07
N SER A 208 4.01 -21.08 -2.97
CA SER A 208 3.52 -20.56 -1.69
C SER A 208 3.04 -21.66 -0.75
N LYS A 209 2.49 -22.76 -1.26
CA LYS A 209 2.14 -23.93 -0.43
C LYS A 209 3.40 -24.61 0.11
N ASN A 210 4.34 -24.94 -0.78
CA ASN A 210 5.52 -25.73 -0.44
C ASN A 210 6.53 -24.94 0.41
N ILE A 211 6.64 -23.62 0.25
CA ILE A 211 7.61 -22.81 1.01
C ILE A 211 7.40 -22.93 2.53
N TRP A 212 6.18 -23.26 2.97
CA TRP A 212 5.89 -23.51 4.39
C TRP A 212 6.63 -24.69 5.00
N MET A 213 7.08 -25.66 4.19
CA MET A 213 7.96 -26.74 4.66
C MET A 213 9.33 -26.21 5.10
N MET A 214 9.73 -25.07 4.52
CA MET A 214 10.99 -24.38 4.83
C MET A 214 10.89 -23.47 6.05
N VAL A 215 9.68 -23.23 6.57
CA VAL A 215 9.40 -22.28 7.65
C VAL A 215 9.21 -23.00 8.97
N ASP A 216 9.97 -22.59 9.98
CA ASP A 216 9.69 -22.90 11.37
C ASP A 216 8.48 -22.08 11.84
N LYS A 217 7.40 -22.76 12.24
CA LYS A 217 6.13 -22.13 12.63
C LYS A 217 6.24 -21.32 13.92
N SER A 218 7.09 -21.75 14.86
CA SER A 218 7.31 -21.06 16.13
C SER A 218 8.03 -19.73 15.91
N ILE A 219 9.06 -19.72 15.06
CA ILE A 219 9.79 -18.51 14.66
C ILE A 219 8.90 -17.62 13.81
N PHE A 220 8.10 -18.20 12.90
CA PHE A 220 7.19 -17.43 12.06
C PHE A 220 6.16 -16.65 12.89
N LYS A 221 5.61 -17.23 13.96
CA LYS A 221 4.70 -16.52 14.87
C LYS A 221 5.35 -15.28 15.47
N LYS A 222 6.62 -15.36 15.87
CA LYS A 222 7.40 -14.23 16.39
C LYS A 222 7.66 -13.18 15.30
N TYR A 223 8.09 -13.62 14.11
CA TYR A 223 8.28 -12.78 12.93
C TYR A 223 7.00 -12.02 12.55
N ALA A 224 5.85 -12.70 12.52
CA ALA A 224 4.57 -12.14 12.14
C ALA A 224 4.14 -11.02 13.09
N LYS A 225 4.24 -11.25 14.41
CA LYS A 225 3.97 -10.22 15.42
C LYS A 225 4.94 -9.03 15.30
N ALA A 226 6.20 -9.28 14.95
CA ALA A 226 7.23 -8.25 14.88
C ALA A 226 7.14 -7.37 13.62
N SER A 227 6.66 -7.92 12.51
CA SER A 227 6.79 -7.28 11.19
C SER A 227 5.47 -6.91 10.52
N HIS A 228 4.33 -7.41 11.00
CA HIS A 228 3.06 -7.25 10.31
C HIS A 228 1.93 -6.83 11.26
N CYS A 229 1.13 -5.88 10.80
CA CYS A 229 -0.10 -5.45 11.45
C CYS A 229 -1.11 -5.01 10.40
N SER A 230 -2.34 -5.52 10.48
CA SER A 230 -3.39 -5.19 9.50
C SER A 230 -3.87 -3.74 9.57
N ILE A 231 -3.69 -3.06 10.71
CA ILE A 231 -4.13 -1.66 10.86
C ILE A 231 -3.26 -0.70 10.03
N THR A 232 -1.98 -1.04 9.80
CA THR A 232 -1.03 -0.20 9.06
C THR A 232 -0.90 -0.61 7.58
N HIS A 233 -1.93 -1.25 7.01
CA HIS A 233 -1.92 -1.81 5.65
C HIS A 233 -0.81 -2.86 5.36
N ASN A 234 0.00 -3.21 6.35
CA ASN A 234 1.07 -4.22 6.28
C ASN A 234 0.58 -5.58 6.79
N SER A 235 -0.28 -6.21 6.00
CA SER A 235 -0.88 -7.50 6.33
C SER A 235 0.14 -8.64 6.30
N VAL A 236 0.00 -9.61 7.22
CA VAL A 236 0.80 -10.85 7.21
C VAL A 236 0.67 -11.64 5.90
N ARG A 237 -0.41 -11.42 5.13
CA ARG A 237 -0.58 -12.01 3.79
C ARG A 237 0.46 -11.53 2.78
N GLN A 238 1.11 -10.40 3.04
CA GLN A 238 2.19 -9.84 2.22
C GLN A 238 3.58 -10.32 2.68
N ALA A 239 3.65 -11.26 3.63
CA ALA A 239 4.91 -11.72 4.19
C ALA A 239 5.80 -12.41 3.13
N MET A 240 7.05 -11.97 3.07
CA MET A 240 8.05 -12.51 2.15
C MET A 240 8.94 -13.53 2.86
N PHE A 241 9.30 -14.60 2.14
CA PHE A 241 10.19 -15.63 2.66
C PHE A 241 11.60 -15.07 2.97
N LYS A 242 12.09 -14.12 2.19
CA LYS A 242 13.39 -13.47 2.42
C LYS A 242 13.44 -12.72 3.75
N ASP A 243 12.36 -12.01 4.10
CA ASP A 243 12.28 -11.21 5.33
C ASP A 243 12.12 -12.10 6.56
N TYR A 244 11.38 -13.20 6.41
CA TYR A 244 11.32 -14.27 7.41
C TYR A 244 12.69 -14.93 7.64
N LEU A 245 13.42 -15.27 6.57
CA LEU A 245 14.76 -15.86 6.67
C LEU A 245 15.77 -14.91 7.30
N ASP A 246 15.68 -13.61 7.01
CA ASP A 246 16.51 -12.60 7.65
C ASP A 246 16.20 -12.53 9.16
N PHE A 247 14.92 -12.46 9.52
CA PHE A 247 14.47 -12.48 10.91
C PHE A 247 14.95 -13.73 11.65
N SER A 248 14.76 -14.93 11.08
CA SER A 248 15.10 -16.19 11.75
C SER A 248 16.61 -16.38 11.99
N LYS A 249 17.45 -15.78 11.15
CA LYS A 249 18.92 -15.82 11.29
C LYS A 249 19.48 -14.79 12.25
N ARG A 250 18.76 -13.68 12.46
CA ARG A 250 19.26 -12.49 13.15
C ARG A 250 18.60 -12.26 14.49
N ILE A 251 17.34 -12.66 14.67
CA ILE A 251 16.56 -12.42 15.88
C ILE A 251 16.34 -13.75 16.60
N HIS A 252 17.07 -13.93 17.70
CA HIS A 252 16.96 -15.09 18.59
C HIS A 252 16.27 -14.65 19.88
N ILE A 253 15.04 -15.11 20.09
CA ILE A 253 14.24 -14.76 21.27
C ILE A 253 14.11 -16.00 22.13
N ALA A 254 14.47 -15.88 23.41
CA ALA A 254 14.36 -16.96 24.40
C ALA A 254 12.95 -17.58 24.42
N GLU A 255 12.86 -18.82 24.91
CA GLU A 255 11.59 -19.54 24.98
C GLU A 255 10.59 -18.84 25.92
N ASN A 256 9.31 -18.95 25.60
CA ASN A 256 8.20 -18.41 26.39
C ASN A 256 8.24 -16.89 26.65
N VAL A 257 9.03 -16.13 25.89
CA VAL A 257 9.06 -14.66 25.96
C VAL A 257 7.91 -14.04 25.17
N ASP A 258 7.20 -13.11 25.81
CA ASP A 258 6.23 -12.21 25.15
C ASP A 258 6.59 -10.74 25.40
N PHE A 259 6.83 -10.01 24.31
CA PHE A 259 7.07 -8.57 24.31
C PHE A 259 5.77 -7.74 24.38
N GLY A 260 4.60 -8.37 24.37
CA GLY A 260 3.31 -7.66 24.46
C GLY A 260 3.16 -6.63 23.33
N GLY A 261 2.91 -5.37 23.67
CA GLY A 261 2.84 -4.28 22.70
C GLY A 261 4.15 -4.03 21.95
N LEU A 262 5.32 -4.45 22.47
CA LEU A 262 6.63 -4.12 21.91
C LEU A 262 7.11 -5.03 20.77
N TRP A 263 6.31 -6.00 20.31
CA TRP A 263 6.69 -6.81 19.16
C TRP A 263 7.11 -5.99 17.92
N PRO A 264 6.42 -4.90 17.53
CA PRO A 264 6.85 -4.07 16.41
C PRO A 264 8.25 -3.46 16.63
N MET A 265 8.65 -3.22 17.88
CA MET A 265 9.98 -2.70 18.21
C MET A 265 11.08 -3.76 18.00
N VAL A 266 10.75 -5.05 18.13
CA VAL A 266 11.65 -6.14 17.70
C VAL A 266 11.84 -6.12 16.18
N GLY A 267 10.77 -5.85 15.42
CA GLY A 267 10.86 -5.65 13.98
C GLY A 267 11.72 -4.46 13.60
N ARG A 268 11.53 -3.33 14.31
CA ARG A 268 12.33 -2.10 14.16
C ARG A 268 13.81 -2.34 14.38
N LEU A 269 14.18 -3.11 15.41
CA LEU A 269 15.57 -3.49 15.68
C LEU A 269 16.23 -4.13 14.45
N ARG A 270 15.54 -5.08 13.81
CA ARG A 270 16.03 -5.74 12.59
C ARG A 270 16.20 -4.75 11.43
N CYS A 271 15.31 -3.77 11.29
CA CYS A 271 15.35 -2.79 10.21
C CYS A 271 16.42 -1.72 10.40
N GLN A 272 16.70 -1.30 11.65
CA GLN A 272 17.71 -0.28 11.96
C GLN A 272 19.13 -0.77 11.72
N HIS A 273 19.39 -2.05 11.99
CA HIS A 273 20.70 -2.65 11.79
C HIS A 273 20.70 -3.44 10.50
N LYS A 274 21.63 -3.20 9.56
CA LYS A 274 21.71 -4.00 8.31
C LYS A 274 22.33 -5.38 8.52
N THR A 275 23.15 -5.53 9.57
CA THR A 275 23.87 -6.77 9.92
C THR A 275 23.68 -7.07 11.41
N GLY A 276 24.30 -8.13 11.93
CA GLY A 276 24.25 -8.49 13.35
C GLY A 276 23.22 -9.55 13.72
N ARG A 277 23.53 -10.25 14.83
CA ARG A 277 22.64 -11.21 15.49
C ARG A 277 22.29 -10.69 16.88
N PHE A 278 21.00 -10.67 17.18
CA PHE A 278 20.43 -10.19 18.41
C PHE A 278 19.83 -11.37 19.15
N VAL A 279 20.38 -11.63 20.33
CA VAL A 279 19.74 -12.51 21.33
C VAL A 279 18.94 -11.60 22.24
N LEU A 280 17.68 -11.95 22.49
CA LEU A 280 16.75 -11.18 23.31
C LEU A 280 16.18 -12.08 24.42
N SER A 281 16.44 -11.70 25.67
CA SER A 281 16.00 -12.46 26.86
C SER A 281 14.53 -12.22 27.23
N GLY A 282 13.89 -11.19 26.65
CA GLY A 282 12.54 -10.74 27.01
C GLY A 282 12.49 -9.55 27.97
N LYS A 283 13.65 -9.10 28.45
CA LYS A 283 13.77 -7.87 29.25
C LYS A 283 13.48 -6.65 28.38
N THR A 284 12.58 -5.78 28.82
CA THR A 284 12.24 -4.55 28.08
C THR A 284 13.44 -3.60 27.96
N LYS A 285 14.24 -3.48 29.02
CA LYS A 285 15.43 -2.62 29.07
C LYS A 285 16.47 -3.03 28.02
N GLU A 286 16.67 -4.33 27.84
CA GLU A 286 17.56 -4.86 26.82
C GLU A 286 17.13 -4.46 25.40
N LEU A 287 15.82 -4.56 25.09
CA LEU A 287 15.32 -4.14 23.78
C LEU A 287 15.47 -2.63 23.58
N PHE A 288 15.21 -1.84 24.62
CA PHE A 288 15.38 -0.38 24.59
C PHE A 288 16.83 0.03 24.28
N GLU A 289 17.81 -0.57 24.97
CA GLU A 289 19.24 -0.25 24.82
C GLU A 289 19.80 -0.64 23.44
N LYS A 290 19.18 -1.61 22.76
CA LYS A 290 19.59 -2.05 21.41
C LYS A 290 18.97 -1.21 20.29
N LEU A 291 17.93 -0.43 20.60
CA LEU A 291 17.21 0.40 19.64
C LEU A 291 17.78 1.83 19.65
N SER A 292 17.78 2.45 18.47
CA SER A 292 18.09 3.87 18.33
C SER A 292 16.80 4.65 18.17
N PHE A 293 16.62 5.71 18.96
CA PHE A 293 15.46 6.60 18.84
C PHE A 293 15.94 7.98 18.37
N PRO A 294 15.17 8.63 17.48
CA PRO A 294 15.48 9.96 16.94
C PRO A 294 15.21 11.10 17.93
N CYS A 295 14.55 10.79 19.04
CA CYS A 295 14.15 11.72 20.08
C CYS A 295 14.62 11.21 21.44
N ASN A 296 14.70 12.10 22.43
CA ASN A 296 14.98 11.76 23.82
C ASN A 296 13.80 11.01 24.45
N LEU A 297 13.63 9.75 24.08
CA LEU A 297 12.64 8.84 24.65
C LEU A 297 13.21 8.21 25.92
N THR A 298 12.50 8.35 27.04
CA THR A 298 12.96 7.72 28.29
C THR A 298 12.68 6.21 28.28
N TYR A 299 13.46 5.44 29.04
CA TYR A 299 13.16 4.02 29.26
C TYR A 299 11.77 3.83 29.89
N GLY A 300 11.37 4.74 30.80
CA GLY A 300 10.05 4.69 31.44
C GLY A 300 8.92 4.81 30.42
N ASP A 301 9.08 5.67 29.43
CA ASP A 301 8.15 5.82 28.32
C ASP A 301 8.11 4.54 27.48
N PHE A 302 9.26 4.08 27.01
CA PHE A 302 9.33 2.85 26.21
C PHE A 302 8.74 1.63 26.94
N ARG A 303 8.96 1.52 28.26
CA ARG A 303 8.45 0.40 29.07
C ARG A 303 6.92 0.32 29.06
N LYS A 304 6.23 1.47 29.08
CA LYS A 304 4.76 1.51 29.11
C LYS A 304 4.14 1.01 27.81
N LEU A 305 4.80 1.20 26.66
CA LEU A 305 4.37 0.67 25.36
C LEU A 305 4.22 -0.87 25.36
N ARG A 306 4.89 -1.59 26.26
CA ARG A 306 4.69 -3.04 26.45
C ARG A 306 3.25 -3.41 26.78
N HIS A 307 2.52 -2.52 27.43
CA HIS A 307 1.13 -2.73 27.83
C HIS A 307 0.13 -2.02 26.89
N THR A 308 0.61 -1.44 25.80
CA THR A 308 -0.20 -0.85 24.72
C THR A 308 -0.55 -1.93 23.70
N ARG A 309 -1.68 -1.77 22.99
CA ARG A 309 -2.07 -2.69 21.91
C ARG A 309 -0.98 -2.71 20.83
N LEU A 310 -0.57 -3.91 20.41
CA LEU A 310 0.45 -4.12 19.37
C LEU A 310 0.17 -3.31 18.10
N SER A 311 -1.09 -3.21 17.70
CA SER A 311 -1.49 -2.48 16.49
C SER A 311 -1.19 -0.99 16.57
N LEU A 312 -1.33 -0.37 17.74
CA LEU A 312 -1.02 1.04 17.95
C LEU A 312 0.49 1.29 18.05
N VAL A 313 1.23 0.35 18.65
CA VAL A 313 2.70 0.41 18.66
C VAL A 313 3.27 0.19 17.26
N SER A 314 2.59 -0.59 16.41
CA SER A 314 3.00 -0.80 15.02
C SER A 314 2.97 0.50 14.21
N ALA A 315 2.01 1.39 14.47
CA ALA A 315 1.94 2.69 13.80
C ALA A 315 3.23 3.52 13.99
N LEU A 316 3.87 3.42 15.16
CA LEU A 316 5.13 4.11 15.44
C LEU A 316 6.30 3.71 14.52
N ASN A 317 6.20 2.57 13.83
CA ASN A 317 7.23 2.14 12.89
C ASN A 317 7.09 2.75 11.50
N ASP A 318 5.87 3.08 11.10
CA ASP A 318 5.59 3.70 9.81
C ASP A 318 5.74 5.23 9.89
N ASN A 319 5.64 5.78 11.09
CA ASN A 319 5.69 7.22 11.32
C ASN A 319 7.09 7.84 11.15
N ARG A 320 7.08 9.09 10.64
CA ARG A 320 8.18 10.05 10.72
C ARG A 320 8.77 10.12 12.12
N TYR A 321 10.09 9.97 12.17
CA TYR A 321 10.92 9.84 13.37
C TYR A 321 10.66 10.94 14.41
N GLU A 322 10.29 12.12 13.96
CA GLU A 322 10.20 13.33 14.76
C GLU A 322 8.95 13.36 15.67
N SER A 323 7.83 12.78 15.23
CA SER A 323 6.58 12.73 15.99
C SER A 323 6.52 11.66 17.09
N PHE A 324 7.58 10.83 17.19
CA PHE A 324 7.61 9.63 18.02
C PHE A 324 7.35 9.91 19.50
N ARG A 325 7.90 11.00 20.04
CA ARG A 325 7.73 11.39 21.46
C ARG A 325 6.29 11.77 21.77
N LEU A 326 5.68 12.63 20.95
CA LEU A 326 4.29 13.06 21.08
C LEU A 326 3.34 11.87 21.09
N ILE A 327 3.49 10.98 20.09
CA ILE A 327 2.59 9.84 19.92
C ILE A 327 2.78 8.83 21.06
N THR A 328 4.01 8.62 21.51
CA THR A 328 4.27 7.78 22.69
C THR A 328 3.60 8.35 23.95
N ARG A 329 3.67 9.68 24.16
CA ARG A 329 2.95 10.35 25.26
C ARG A 329 1.44 10.18 25.14
N LEU A 330 0.87 10.36 23.94
CA LEU A 330 -0.55 10.14 23.68
C LEU A 330 -0.98 8.70 24.02
N LEU A 331 -0.19 7.70 23.60
CA LEU A 331 -0.43 6.29 23.90
C LEU A 331 -0.26 5.94 25.39
N HIS A 332 0.41 6.79 26.18
CA HIS A 332 0.48 6.66 27.64
C HIS A 332 -0.71 7.26 28.37
N ASN A 333 -1.50 8.11 27.71
CA ASN A 333 -2.66 8.71 28.33
C ASN A 333 -3.61 7.59 28.83
N PRO A 334 -3.97 7.55 30.13
CA PRO A 334 -4.81 6.46 30.67
C PRO A 334 -6.15 6.31 29.96
N LEU A 335 -6.69 7.40 29.40
CA LEU A 335 -7.96 7.41 28.71
C LEU A 335 -7.88 6.80 27.32
N ILE A 336 -6.70 6.73 26.68
CA ILE A 336 -6.55 6.21 25.31
C ILE A 336 -7.07 4.78 25.18
N LYS A 337 -6.98 3.98 26.25
CA LYS A 337 -7.45 2.58 26.28
C LYS A 337 -8.98 2.46 26.16
N ARG A 338 -9.70 3.55 26.42
CA ARG A 338 -11.16 3.64 26.29
C ARG A 338 -11.61 3.88 24.85
N TYR A 339 -10.70 4.05 23.89
CA TYR A 339 -11.03 4.35 22.50
C TYR A 339 -10.82 3.14 21.57
N PRO A 340 -11.56 3.07 20.44
CA PRO A 340 -11.30 2.10 19.38
C PRO A 340 -9.89 2.27 18.81
N ALA A 341 -9.20 1.17 18.51
CA ALA A 341 -7.84 1.23 17.96
C ALA A 341 -7.78 1.97 16.61
N LYS A 342 -8.84 1.85 15.79
CA LYS A 342 -8.93 2.53 14.48
C LYS A 342 -9.01 4.06 14.62
N VAL A 343 -9.78 4.56 15.58
CA VAL A 343 -9.86 6.00 15.88
C VAL A 343 -8.51 6.55 16.35
N ILE A 344 -7.85 5.84 17.27
CA ILE A 344 -6.51 6.24 17.74
C ILE A 344 -5.51 6.23 16.59
N PHE A 345 -5.59 5.24 15.71
CA PHE A 345 -4.72 5.15 14.54
C PHE A 345 -4.91 6.35 13.59
N TRP A 346 -6.15 6.77 13.32
CA TRP A 346 -6.41 7.97 12.52
C TRP A 346 -5.83 9.25 13.14
N ILE A 347 -5.93 9.38 14.47
CA ILE A 347 -5.31 10.51 15.18
C ILE A 347 -3.79 10.46 15.02
N ILE A 348 -3.18 9.27 15.10
CA ILE A 348 -1.73 9.08 14.90
C ILE A 348 -1.30 9.51 13.49
N GLU A 349 -1.98 9.04 12.45
CA GLU A 349 -1.67 9.41 11.05
C GLU A 349 -1.78 10.91 10.84
N TYR A 350 -2.81 11.53 11.40
CA TYR A 350 -3.00 12.97 11.30
C TYR A 350 -1.88 13.75 12.01
N LEU A 351 -1.54 13.38 13.25
CA LEU A 351 -0.47 13.99 14.03
C LEU A 351 0.90 13.87 13.36
N GLU A 352 1.17 12.75 12.68
CA GLU A 352 2.43 12.55 11.96
C GLU A 352 2.64 13.63 10.88
N SER A 353 1.57 14.05 10.21
CA SER A 353 1.60 15.06 9.15
C SER A 353 1.61 16.51 9.65
N ARG A 354 1.39 16.72 10.96
CA ARG A 354 1.20 18.04 11.60
C ARG A 354 2.13 18.27 12.79
N TRP A 355 3.09 17.38 13.02
CA TRP A 355 4.00 17.52 14.14
C TRP A 355 4.91 18.75 13.97
N ARG A 356 5.06 19.50 15.06
CA ARG A 356 5.98 20.63 15.22
C ARG A 356 6.64 20.53 16.60
N CYS A 357 7.97 20.61 16.65
CA CYS A 357 8.73 20.40 17.90
C CYS A 357 8.39 21.43 18.98
N ASP A 358 8.16 22.67 18.59
CA ASP A 358 7.85 23.83 19.43
C ASP A 358 6.40 23.81 19.97
N LYS A 359 5.48 23.09 19.29
CA LYS A 359 4.06 22.99 19.68
C LYS A 359 3.69 21.63 20.29
N GLU A 360 4.65 20.75 20.54
CA GLU A 360 4.36 19.37 20.97
C GLU A 360 3.49 19.29 22.24
N ASP A 361 3.79 20.11 23.25
CA ASP A 361 3.05 20.11 24.52
C ASP A 361 1.62 20.63 24.36
N ASP A 362 1.42 21.61 23.48
CA ASP A 362 0.11 22.19 23.20
C ASP A 362 -0.76 21.22 22.41
N ILE A 363 -0.19 20.57 21.38
CA ILE A 363 -0.87 19.52 20.61
C ILE A 363 -1.27 18.38 21.56
N TYR A 364 -0.35 17.92 22.42
CA TYR A 364 -0.66 16.89 23.41
C TYR A 364 -1.79 17.32 24.34
N ARG A 365 -1.81 18.58 24.78
CA ARG A 365 -2.86 19.11 25.67
C ARG A 365 -4.23 19.11 24.99
N VAL A 366 -4.31 19.57 23.74
CA VAL A 366 -5.56 19.53 22.95
C VAL A 366 -6.06 18.09 22.82
N CYS A 367 -5.18 17.15 22.43
CA CYS A 367 -5.54 15.73 22.35
C CYS A 367 -5.98 15.16 23.71
N SER A 368 -5.29 15.49 24.81
CA SER A 368 -5.67 15.04 26.16
C SER A 368 -7.06 15.52 26.56
N LYS A 369 -7.38 16.80 26.29
CA LYS A 369 -8.69 17.37 26.57
C LYS A 369 -9.80 16.77 25.70
N TRP A 370 -9.50 16.49 24.44
CA TRP A 370 -10.42 15.73 23.58
C TRP A 370 -10.69 14.32 24.15
N LEU A 371 -9.64 13.62 24.61
CA LEU A 371 -9.77 12.30 25.23
C LEU A 371 -10.57 12.33 26.53
N GLU A 372 -10.43 13.39 27.34
CA GLU A 372 -11.21 13.60 28.57
C GLU A 372 -12.69 13.80 28.26
N TYR A 373 -13.00 14.70 27.33
CA TYR A 373 -14.37 15.06 26.97
C TYR A 373 -15.16 13.88 26.39
N HIS A 374 -14.55 13.12 25.48
CA HIS A 374 -15.21 12.00 24.80
C HIS A 374 -15.11 10.67 25.54
N CYS A 375 -14.54 10.63 26.76
CA CYS A 375 -14.27 9.35 27.43
C CYS A 375 -15.54 8.55 27.76
N ASN A 376 -16.68 9.23 27.90
CA ASN A 376 -18.00 8.62 28.11
C ASN A 376 -18.73 8.37 26.78
N LEU A 377 -18.37 9.08 25.70
CA LEU A 377 -18.97 8.88 24.37
C LEU A 377 -18.78 7.43 23.91
N PHE A 378 -17.60 6.84 24.12
CA PHE A 378 -17.36 5.44 23.78
C PHE A 378 -18.28 4.46 24.53
N LYS A 379 -18.57 4.72 25.83
CA LYS A 379 -19.49 3.86 26.60
C LYS A 379 -20.90 3.86 26.03
N ASN A 380 -21.32 4.99 25.45
CA ASN A 380 -22.68 5.21 24.99
C ASN A 380 -22.90 4.82 23.52
N ILE A 381 -21.84 4.93 22.69
CA ILE A 381 -21.96 4.83 21.23
C ILE A 381 -21.30 3.57 20.67
N GLY A 382 -20.22 3.05 21.27
CA GLY A 382 -19.51 1.89 20.69
C GLY A 382 -18.85 2.17 19.32
N PHE A 383 -18.56 1.13 18.52
CA PHE A 383 -17.88 1.23 17.20
C PHE A 383 -18.39 0.24 16.12
N ARG A 384 -19.33 -0.66 16.43
CA ARG A 384 -19.59 -1.84 15.57
C ARG A 384 -20.65 -1.67 14.49
N GLU A 385 -21.40 -0.57 14.48
CA GLU A 385 -22.44 -0.32 13.47
C GLU A 385 -21.97 0.77 12.50
N HIS A 386 -22.19 0.60 11.20
CA HIS A 386 -21.67 1.49 10.15
C HIS A 386 -22.03 2.97 10.36
N HIS A 387 -23.19 3.26 10.93
CA HIS A 387 -23.60 4.64 11.20
C HIS A 387 -22.79 5.31 12.33
N LEU A 388 -22.13 4.53 13.20
CA LEU A 388 -21.31 5.04 14.30
C LEU A 388 -19.88 5.41 13.86
N GLU A 389 -19.43 4.88 12.71
CA GLU A 389 -18.13 5.23 12.11
C GLU A 389 -18.12 6.71 11.70
N SER A 390 -19.19 7.18 11.06
CA SER A 390 -19.38 8.58 10.69
C SER A 390 -19.33 9.53 11.90
N ARG A 391 -19.82 9.10 13.07
CA ARG A 391 -19.74 9.91 14.30
C ARG A 391 -18.30 10.06 14.76
N TRP A 392 -17.52 8.96 14.78
CA TRP A 392 -16.10 9.04 15.14
C TRP A 392 -15.28 9.83 14.14
N GLU A 393 -15.60 9.76 12.84
CA GLU A 393 -14.98 10.61 11.82
C GLU A 393 -15.27 12.08 12.07
N THR A 394 -16.51 12.43 12.43
CA THR A 394 -16.92 13.78 12.80
C THR A 394 -16.12 14.30 14.01
N GLU A 395 -16.09 13.55 15.11
CA GLU A 395 -15.35 13.96 16.32
C GLU A 395 -13.84 14.06 16.09
N LYS A 396 -13.30 13.19 15.24
CA LYS A 396 -11.90 13.25 14.80
C LYS A 396 -11.66 14.51 13.97
N ASN A 397 -12.56 14.87 13.05
CA ASN A 397 -12.42 16.07 12.24
C ASN A 397 -12.41 17.34 13.11
N PHE A 398 -13.23 17.40 14.16
CA PHE A 398 -13.15 18.50 15.13
C PHE A 398 -11.80 18.58 15.84
N LEU A 399 -11.23 17.43 16.24
CA LEU A 399 -9.86 17.39 16.79
C LEU A 399 -8.83 17.87 15.77
N CYS A 400 -8.93 17.42 14.52
CA CYS A 400 -8.05 17.85 13.44
C CYS A 400 -8.11 19.38 13.27
N HIS A 401 -9.31 19.96 13.13
CA HIS A 401 -9.44 21.42 12.98
C HIS A 401 -8.88 22.20 14.18
N ALA A 402 -9.06 21.69 15.40
CA ALA A 402 -8.47 22.31 16.59
C ALA A 402 -6.93 22.27 16.58
N ILE A 403 -6.33 21.23 16.01
CA ILE A 403 -4.88 21.14 15.84
C ILE A 403 -4.42 22.08 14.71
N ASP A 404 -5.10 22.09 13.56
CA ASP A 404 -4.76 23.00 12.46
C ASP A 404 -4.85 24.47 12.93
N TRP A 405 -5.92 24.84 13.64
CA TRP A 405 -6.07 26.16 14.27
C TRP A 405 -4.88 26.51 15.20
N LEU A 406 -4.52 25.59 16.09
CA LEU A 406 -3.39 25.78 17.01
C LEU A 406 -2.07 26.04 16.25
N LEU A 407 -1.88 25.37 15.13
CA LEU A 407 -0.65 25.45 14.35
C LEU A 407 -0.59 26.68 13.45
N ASP A 408 -1.74 27.18 12.99
CA ASP A 408 -1.88 28.32 12.10
C ASP A 408 -1.90 29.65 12.86
N GLU A 409 -2.76 29.78 13.87
CA GLU A 409 -2.92 31.02 14.65
C GLU A 409 -1.89 31.14 15.79
N GLU A 410 -1.21 30.04 16.12
CA GLU A 410 -0.24 29.95 17.22
C GLU A 410 -0.68 30.60 18.55
N PRO A 411 -1.91 30.33 19.03
CA PRO A 411 -2.46 30.96 20.24
C PRO A 411 -1.70 30.52 21.49
N LEU A 412 -1.74 31.37 22.53
CA LEU A 412 -1.27 30.98 23.86
C LEU A 412 -2.26 29.97 24.48
N ILE A 413 -1.79 28.75 24.73
CA ILE A 413 -2.62 27.69 25.32
C ILE A 413 -2.53 27.71 26.85
N HIS A 414 -3.68 27.92 27.49
CA HIS A 414 -3.76 27.96 28.94
C HIS A 414 -4.02 26.57 29.53
N LYS A 415 -3.38 26.30 30.67
CA LYS A 415 -3.47 24.98 31.33
C LYS A 415 -4.89 24.55 31.75
N ASN A 416 -5.79 25.51 31.93
CA ASN A 416 -7.16 25.29 32.40
C ASN A 416 -8.18 25.19 31.25
N GLN A 417 -7.77 25.41 29.99
CA GLN A 417 -8.67 25.27 28.84
C GLN A 417 -9.17 23.83 28.73
N GLN A 418 -10.45 23.70 28.40
CA GLN A 418 -11.14 22.42 28.20
C GLN A 418 -11.52 22.26 26.73
N TRP A 419 -11.89 21.05 26.33
CA TRP A 419 -12.23 20.72 24.95
C TRP A 419 -13.25 21.68 24.30
N PRO A 420 -14.38 22.06 24.94
CA PRO A 420 -15.33 23.01 24.33
C PRO A 420 -14.70 24.36 23.98
N SER A 421 -13.70 24.82 24.75
CA SER A 421 -12.99 26.06 24.46
C SER A 421 -12.13 25.94 23.21
N PHE A 422 -11.39 24.82 23.04
CA PHE A 422 -10.60 24.59 21.84
C PHE A 422 -11.47 24.44 20.61
N TRP A 423 -12.58 23.69 20.72
CA TRP A 423 -13.52 23.53 19.63
C TRP A 423 -14.11 24.87 19.19
N ARG A 424 -14.64 25.68 20.13
CA ARG A 424 -15.18 27.02 19.83
C ARG A 424 -14.16 27.91 19.11
N LEU A 425 -12.94 28.01 19.63
CA LEU A 425 -11.90 28.85 19.03
C LEU A 425 -11.49 28.36 17.63
N SER A 426 -11.39 27.05 17.44
CA SER A 426 -11.12 26.46 16.13
C SER A 426 -12.25 26.68 15.13
N ASP A 427 -13.50 26.66 15.60
CA ASP A 427 -14.68 26.93 14.77
C ASP A 427 -14.72 28.41 14.38
N GLU A 428 -14.48 29.33 15.32
CA GLU A 428 -14.36 30.78 15.04
C GLU A 428 -13.26 31.09 14.03
N TRP A 429 -12.09 30.44 14.15
CA TRP A 429 -11.04 30.56 13.13
C TRP A 429 -11.48 30.00 11.79
N THR A 430 -12.10 28.82 11.76
CA THR A 430 -12.62 28.23 10.52
C THR A 430 -13.65 29.14 9.87
N GLN A 431 -14.52 29.78 10.66
CA GLN A 431 -15.49 30.76 10.19
C GLN A 431 -14.81 32.00 9.60
N ARG A 432 -13.76 32.53 10.24
CA ARG A 432 -12.97 33.66 9.71
C ARG A 432 -12.26 33.31 8.40
N VAL A 433 -11.58 32.15 8.35
CA VAL A 433 -10.91 31.66 7.14
C VAL A 433 -11.91 31.47 6.00
N ARG A 434 -13.10 30.92 6.31
CA ARG A 434 -14.19 30.79 5.34
C ARG A 434 -14.73 32.14 4.91
N GLN A 435 -15.07 33.06 5.81
CA GLN A 435 -15.53 34.40 5.44
C GLN A 435 -14.55 35.12 4.50
N ASN A 436 -13.24 34.90 4.69
CA ASN A 436 -12.19 35.43 3.81
C ASN A 436 -12.09 34.68 2.45
N ALA A 437 -12.48 33.39 2.39
CA ALA A 437 -12.47 32.56 1.17
C ALA A 437 -13.81 32.57 0.39
N THR A 438 -14.94 32.72 1.07
CA THR A 438 -16.33 32.59 0.55
C THR A 438 -16.92 33.93 0.09
N ALA A 439 -16.12 34.98 -0.03
CA ALA A 439 -16.56 36.29 -0.55
C ALA A 439 -17.15 36.26 -1.98
N ALA A 440 -17.18 35.11 -2.66
CA ALA A 440 -17.60 35.00 -4.06
C ALA A 440 -19.08 34.63 -4.31
N ILE A 441 -19.79 33.90 -3.41
CA ILE A 441 -21.16 33.40 -3.71
C ILE A 441 -22.10 33.65 -2.52
N LYS A 442 -23.05 34.57 -2.69
CA LYS A 442 -24.01 34.98 -1.64
C LYS A 442 -25.29 34.13 -1.61
N GLU A 443 -25.72 33.60 -2.75
CA GLU A 443 -27.00 32.90 -2.95
C GLU A 443 -26.86 31.77 -3.98
N TRP A 444 -27.72 30.76 -3.91
CA TRP A 444 -27.79 29.63 -4.86
C TRP A 444 -29.22 29.18 -5.14
N LYS A 445 -29.37 28.34 -6.18
CA LYS A 445 -30.69 27.87 -6.62
C LYS A 445 -31.19 26.74 -5.72
N GLY A 446 -32.33 26.94 -5.07
CA GLY A 446 -33.06 25.88 -4.35
C GLY A 446 -33.79 24.92 -5.29
N THR A 447 -34.63 24.05 -4.73
CA THR A 447 -35.40 23.06 -5.52
C THR A 447 -36.55 23.68 -6.33
N GLY A 448 -36.96 24.90 -5.99
CA GLY A 448 -38.13 25.58 -6.58
C GLY A 448 -39.47 25.12 -6.03
N ILE A 449 -39.49 24.29 -4.98
CA ILE A 449 -40.72 23.83 -4.32
C ILE A 449 -41.30 24.94 -3.45
N ASP A 450 -42.60 25.22 -3.59
CA ASP A 450 -43.33 26.10 -2.68
C ASP A 450 -43.66 25.38 -1.36
N TRP A 451 -42.67 25.30 -0.49
CA TRP A 451 -42.85 24.70 0.83
C TRP A 451 -43.90 25.41 1.68
N LYS A 452 -44.15 26.71 1.49
CA LYS A 452 -45.16 27.44 2.28
C LYS A 452 -46.58 26.91 2.00
N ALA A 453 -46.84 26.41 0.80
CA ALA A 453 -48.10 25.78 0.43
C ALA A 453 -48.22 24.32 0.91
N ILE A 454 -47.10 23.59 1.00
CA ILE A 454 -47.07 22.16 1.36
C ILE A 454 -46.95 21.95 2.87
N ASP A 455 -45.97 22.60 3.50
CA ASP A 455 -45.66 22.50 4.91
C ASP A 455 -44.96 23.78 5.39
N LYS A 456 -45.71 24.64 6.10
CA LYS A 456 -45.21 25.93 6.62
C LYS A 456 -44.01 25.80 7.57
N GLY A 457 -43.75 24.60 8.08
CA GLY A 457 -42.58 24.30 8.90
C GLY A 457 -41.35 23.89 8.10
N VAL A 458 -41.30 24.07 6.78
CA VAL A 458 -40.15 23.69 5.95
C VAL A 458 -39.64 24.92 5.20
N THR A 459 -38.34 25.21 5.30
CA THR A 459 -37.70 26.34 4.62
C THR A 459 -36.34 25.91 4.06
N GLU A 460 -36.13 26.08 2.77
CA GLU A 460 -34.82 25.85 2.15
C GLU A 460 -33.87 27.00 2.44
N LEU A 461 -32.64 26.66 2.81
CA LEU A 461 -31.59 27.63 3.09
C LEU A 461 -30.80 27.85 1.79
N VAL A 462 -31.20 28.88 1.04
CA VAL A 462 -30.68 29.18 -0.31
C VAL A 462 -29.67 30.33 -0.35
N THR A 463 -29.33 30.90 0.81
CA THR A 463 -28.37 31.99 0.94
C THR A 463 -27.31 31.63 1.98
N PHE A 464 -26.11 32.18 1.80
CA PHE A 464 -25.03 32.01 2.77
C PHE A 464 -25.43 32.58 4.14
N GLU A 465 -26.06 33.75 4.15
CA GLU A 465 -26.62 34.38 5.34
C GLU A 465 -27.66 33.47 6.02
N GLY A 466 -28.54 32.82 5.25
CA GLY A 466 -29.52 31.88 5.79
C GLY A 466 -28.88 30.66 6.46
N LEU A 467 -27.80 30.10 5.90
CA LEU A 467 -27.03 29.04 6.56
C LEU A 467 -26.32 29.53 7.82
N CYS A 468 -25.79 30.76 7.81
CA CYS A 468 -25.15 31.35 8.98
C CYS A 468 -26.16 31.55 10.11
N ASN A 469 -27.33 32.11 9.81
CA ASN A 469 -28.40 32.33 10.77
C ASN A 469 -28.92 30.99 11.33
N GLU A 470 -29.17 29.99 10.49
CA GLU A 470 -29.54 28.65 10.96
C GLU A 470 -28.46 28.07 11.87
N GLY A 471 -27.19 28.17 11.47
CA GLY A 471 -26.08 27.67 12.25
C GLY A 471 -25.91 28.36 13.60
N GLN A 472 -26.21 29.66 13.67
CA GLN A 472 -26.19 30.43 14.90
C GLN A 472 -27.36 30.05 15.83
N GLU A 473 -28.58 29.98 15.30
CA GLU A 473 -29.78 29.67 16.09
C GLU A 473 -29.82 28.22 16.56
N MET A 474 -29.31 27.30 15.75
CA MET A 474 -29.29 25.87 16.06
C MET A 474 -27.96 25.42 16.69
N GLU A 475 -27.01 26.35 16.85
CA GLU A 475 -25.67 26.11 17.38
C GLU A 475 -24.96 24.91 16.72
N HIS A 476 -24.97 24.86 15.39
CA HIS A 476 -24.28 23.84 14.61
C HIS A 476 -23.74 24.36 13.28
N CYS A 477 -22.66 23.75 12.77
CA CYS A 477 -21.86 24.28 11.66
C CYS A 477 -22.48 24.08 10.25
N VAL A 478 -23.78 24.31 10.04
CA VAL A 478 -24.44 24.06 8.74
C VAL A 478 -23.91 25.00 7.63
N ALA A 479 -23.43 26.19 7.99
CA ALA A 479 -22.74 27.11 7.07
C ALA A 479 -21.49 26.51 6.41
N SER A 480 -20.91 25.44 6.97
CA SER A 480 -19.78 24.73 6.35
C SER A 480 -20.13 24.05 5.02
N TYR A 481 -21.41 23.84 4.71
CA TYR A 481 -21.87 23.20 3.48
C TYR A 481 -22.15 24.20 2.34
N ALA A 482 -21.86 25.49 2.52
CA ALA A 482 -22.19 26.55 1.55
C ALA A 482 -21.73 26.26 0.12
N ASP A 483 -20.49 25.79 -0.08
CA ASP A 483 -19.97 25.48 -1.41
C ASP A 483 -20.72 24.32 -2.07
N TRP A 484 -21.13 23.32 -1.29
CA TRP A 484 -21.90 22.18 -1.80
C TRP A 484 -23.35 22.55 -2.06
N CYS A 485 -23.91 23.47 -1.27
CA CYS A 485 -25.21 24.07 -1.56
C CYS A 485 -25.15 24.90 -2.85
N ALA A 486 -24.09 25.71 -3.02
CA ALA A 486 -23.86 26.53 -4.19
C ALA A 486 -23.66 25.72 -5.48
N SER A 487 -22.97 24.57 -5.39
CA SER A 487 -22.83 23.63 -6.51
C SER A 487 -24.08 22.77 -6.74
N GLY A 488 -25.09 22.87 -5.88
CA GLY A 488 -26.30 22.05 -5.92
C GLY A 488 -26.07 20.58 -5.54
N GLN A 489 -24.92 20.23 -4.96
CA GLN A 489 -24.62 18.88 -4.45
C GLN A 489 -25.21 18.63 -3.06
N TYR A 490 -25.62 19.69 -2.35
CA TYR A 490 -26.23 19.63 -1.03
C TYR A 490 -27.47 20.51 -0.94
N LEU A 491 -28.45 20.08 -0.15
CA LEU A 491 -29.58 20.91 0.28
C LEU A 491 -29.60 20.95 1.80
N ALA A 492 -29.60 22.16 2.34
CA ALA A 492 -29.83 22.41 3.75
C ALA A 492 -31.24 23.01 3.91
N ILE A 493 -32.02 22.42 4.81
CA ILE A 493 -33.45 22.73 4.98
C ILE A 493 -33.72 22.90 6.48
N SER A 494 -34.23 24.06 6.88
CA SER A 494 -34.75 24.25 8.23
C SER A 494 -36.14 23.62 8.34
N VAL A 495 -36.33 22.81 9.38
CA VAL A 495 -37.55 22.03 9.61
C VAL A 495 -38.06 22.27 11.02
N SER A 496 -39.29 22.77 11.12
CA SER A 496 -40.01 23.05 12.35
C SER A 496 -41.28 22.20 12.46
N MET A 497 -41.55 21.73 13.67
CA MET A 497 -42.77 21.08 14.13
C MET A 497 -43.12 21.70 15.48
N GLU A 498 -44.39 21.61 15.92
CA GLU A 498 -44.96 22.35 17.07
C GLU A 498 -43.99 22.58 18.25
N ASN A 499 -43.28 21.54 18.70
CA ASN A 499 -42.34 21.62 19.84
C ASN A 499 -40.89 21.25 19.48
N GLU A 500 -40.53 21.17 18.20
CA GLU A 500 -39.20 20.69 17.80
C GLU A 500 -38.73 21.37 16.52
N ARG A 501 -37.46 21.78 16.49
CA ARG A 501 -36.79 22.31 15.31
C ARG A 501 -35.55 21.49 14.99
N ALA A 502 -35.27 21.34 13.71
CA ALA A 502 -34.13 20.61 13.20
C ALA A 502 -33.66 21.16 11.86
N THR A 503 -32.38 20.93 11.56
CA THR A 503 -31.81 21.15 10.23
C THR A 503 -31.66 19.81 9.52
N LEU A 504 -32.26 19.70 8.35
CA LEU A 504 -32.18 18.55 7.45
C LEU A 504 -31.11 18.83 6.38
N GLY A 505 -30.17 17.91 6.27
CA GLY A 505 -29.16 17.88 5.22
C GLY A 505 -29.44 16.75 4.24
N LEU A 506 -29.44 17.06 2.94
CA LEU A 506 -29.60 16.10 1.86
C LEU A 506 -28.45 16.25 0.88
N SER A 507 -27.83 15.14 0.47
CA SER A 507 -26.67 15.17 -0.43
C SER A 507 -26.95 14.40 -1.73
N ARG A 508 -26.26 14.76 -2.81
CA ARG A 508 -26.23 13.98 -4.05
C ARG A 508 -24.84 14.00 -4.66
N THR A 509 -24.52 12.97 -5.42
CA THR A 509 -23.30 12.93 -6.24
C THR A 509 -23.55 13.66 -7.56
N GLU A 510 -22.48 14.15 -8.18
CA GLU A 510 -22.52 14.96 -9.41
C GLU A 510 -23.26 14.28 -10.58
N HIS A 511 -23.34 12.94 -10.58
CA HIS A 511 -23.99 12.15 -11.62
C HIS A 511 -25.40 11.64 -11.25
N ASN A 512 -25.90 11.95 -10.04
CA ASN A 512 -27.22 11.50 -9.59
C ASN A 512 -28.22 12.66 -9.55
N ILE A 513 -29.39 12.44 -10.13
CA ILE A 513 -30.50 13.41 -10.11
C ILE A 513 -31.13 13.49 -8.72
N THR A 514 -31.26 12.35 -8.03
CA THR A 514 -31.94 12.23 -6.74
C THR A 514 -31.02 12.51 -5.57
N TYR A 515 -31.55 13.20 -4.56
CA TYR A 515 -30.90 13.39 -3.27
C TYR A 515 -31.03 12.16 -2.38
N GLN A 516 -30.11 12.05 -1.42
CA GLN A 516 -30.08 11.05 -0.37
C GLN A 516 -30.16 11.73 1.00
N PHE A 517 -30.67 10.99 1.98
CA PHE A 517 -30.74 11.48 3.35
C PHE A 517 -29.34 11.44 3.96
N ASP A 518 -28.77 12.62 4.24
CA ASP A 518 -27.45 12.73 4.85
C ASP A 518 -27.57 12.79 6.38
N GLN A 519 -28.25 13.81 6.88
CA GLN A 519 -28.42 13.99 8.33
C GLN A 519 -29.63 14.83 8.70
N MET A 520 -30.09 14.70 9.94
CA MET A 520 -31.08 15.59 10.54
C MET A 520 -30.73 15.83 12.01
N ARG A 521 -30.55 17.11 12.39
CA ARG A 521 -29.97 17.50 13.68
C ARG A 521 -30.79 18.60 14.35
N GLY A 522 -31.02 18.46 15.65
CA GLY A 522 -31.58 19.52 16.50
C GLY A 522 -30.50 20.47 17.01
N ILE A 523 -30.90 21.35 17.94
CA ILE A 523 -30.01 22.35 18.57
C ILE A 523 -28.77 21.64 19.17
N HIS A 524 -27.59 22.25 19.02
CA HIS A 524 -26.29 21.69 19.42
C HIS A 524 -25.98 20.30 18.84
N ASN A 525 -26.43 20.02 17.61
CA ASN A 525 -26.30 18.70 16.96
C ASN A 525 -26.98 17.54 17.71
N GLN A 526 -27.95 17.82 18.57
CA GLN A 526 -28.69 16.78 19.28
C GLN A 526 -29.49 15.90 18.31
N ALA A 527 -29.77 14.66 18.75
CA ALA A 527 -30.65 13.77 18.02
C ALA A 527 -32.09 14.30 18.07
N VAL A 528 -32.78 14.18 16.94
CA VAL A 528 -34.19 14.59 16.81
C VAL A 528 -35.13 13.42 17.12
N SER A 529 -36.39 13.72 17.40
CA SER A 529 -37.43 12.72 17.65
C SER A 529 -37.67 11.85 16.42
N ARG A 530 -38.28 10.68 16.66
CA ARG A 530 -38.69 9.78 15.57
C ARG A 530 -39.68 10.43 14.61
N ASN A 531 -40.56 11.30 15.13
CA ASN A 531 -41.53 12.03 14.32
C ASN A 531 -40.85 13.04 13.40
N MET A 532 -39.85 13.75 13.91
CA MET A 532 -39.04 14.68 13.13
C MET A 532 -38.25 13.96 12.03
N LEU A 533 -37.63 12.81 12.34
CA LEU A 533 -36.99 11.96 11.31
C LEU A 533 -37.96 11.51 10.22
N ASN A 534 -39.19 11.13 10.59
CA ASN A 534 -40.20 10.73 9.63
C ASN A 534 -40.62 11.91 8.73
N LYS A 535 -40.73 13.12 9.29
CA LYS A 535 -40.96 14.36 8.53
C LYS A 535 -39.81 14.61 7.54
N GLY A 536 -38.56 14.49 7.97
CA GLY A 536 -37.39 14.62 7.09
C GLY A 536 -37.39 13.62 5.92
N LYS A 537 -37.77 12.36 6.16
CA LYS A 537 -37.91 11.35 5.10
C LYS A 537 -39.05 11.69 4.12
N HIS A 538 -40.14 12.27 4.61
CA HIS A 538 -41.25 12.72 3.76
C HIS A 538 -40.82 13.89 2.85
N ILE A 539 -40.06 14.86 3.40
CA ILE A 539 -39.47 15.97 2.64
C ILE A 539 -38.59 15.43 1.51
N LEU A 540 -37.65 14.52 1.81
CA LEU A 540 -36.80 13.89 0.80
C LEU A 540 -37.60 13.20 -0.31
N LYS A 541 -38.61 12.41 0.06
CA LYS A 541 -39.48 11.72 -0.91
C LYS A 541 -40.19 12.72 -1.83
N THR A 542 -40.65 13.84 -1.27
CA THR A 542 -41.33 14.90 -2.01
C THR A 542 -40.37 15.55 -3.02
N ILE A 543 -39.18 15.94 -2.58
CA ILE A 543 -38.13 16.52 -3.43
C ILE A 543 -37.80 15.60 -4.60
N ASN A 544 -37.46 14.34 -4.31
CA ASN A 544 -37.08 13.39 -5.36
C ASN A 544 -38.22 13.10 -6.34
N THR A 545 -39.48 13.08 -5.88
CA THR A 545 -40.65 12.87 -6.76
C THR A 545 -40.86 14.04 -7.72
N ILE A 546 -40.62 15.27 -7.27
CA ILE A 546 -40.77 16.46 -8.10
C ILE A 546 -39.61 16.57 -9.10
N LEU A 547 -38.37 16.37 -8.66
CA LEU A 547 -37.20 16.42 -9.54
C LEU A 547 -37.27 15.38 -10.66
N THR A 548 -37.63 14.14 -10.34
CA THR A 548 -37.76 13.06 -11.35
C THR A 548 -38.89 13.28 -12.36
N LYS A 549 -39.95 14.00 -11.99
CA LYS A 549 -41.00 14.43 -12.93
C LYS A 549 -40.58 15.57 -13.84
N THR A 550 -39.62 16.38 -13.42
CA THR A 550 -39.17 17.56 -14.17
C THR A 550 -38.14 17.18 -15.24
N ASP A 551 -37.42 16.07 -15.07
CA ASP A 551 -36.46 15.51 -16.05
C ASP A 551 -37.08 14.54 -17.07
N SER A 552 -38.38 14.23 -16.96
CA SER A 552 -39.12 13.33 -17.88
C SER A 552 -40.00 14.07 -18.90
N VAL A 553 -39.78 15.38 -19.05
CA VAL A 553 -40.30 16.28 -20.09
C VAL A 553 -39.10 16.84 -20.84
#